data_AF-A0AAP3A4D3-F1
#
_entry.id   AF-A0AAP3A4D3-F1
#
_cell.length_a   1.000
_cell.length_b   1.000
_cell.length_c   1.000
_cell.angle_alpha   90.00
_cell.angle_beta   90.00
_cell.angle_gamma   90.00
#
_symmetry.space_group_name_H-M   'P 1'
#
loop_
_entity.id
_entity.type
_entity.pdbx_description
1 polymer ?
#
loop_
_entity_poly.entity_id
_entity_poly.type
_entity_poly.pdbx_seq_one_letter_code
_entity_poly.pdbx_strand_id
1 'polypeptide(L)'
;TLDEKRAREIADYIDSGHGTIPSSIILSAQPEAEVQIVGKGRTMEFSVHPKAFLILDGQHRVYGFSLAKSAVRVPVVIYVGLSRKEES
;
A
#
# COMPACT_ATOMS: atom_id res chain seq x y z
N THR A 1 -1.19 14.77 -8.88
CA THR A 1 -2.61 14.82 -8.48
C THR A 1 -3.23 13.48 -8.75
N LEU A 2 -4.18 13.03 -7.91
CA LEU A 2 -4.87 11.76 -8.08
C LEU A 2 -5.82 11.83 -9.31
N ASP A 3 -5.51 11.08 -10.36
CA ASP A 3 -6.27 10.98 -11.60
C ASP A 3 -7.13 9.70 -11.59
N GLU A 4 -8.45 9.89 -11.63
CA GLU A 4 -9.42 8.80 -11.65
C GLU A 4 -9.30 7.94 -12.91
N LYS A 5 -8.97 8.53 -14.07
CA LYS A 5 -8.78 7.78 -15.31
C LYS A 5 -7.63 6.79 -15.14
N ARG A 6 -6.54 7.24 -14.52
CA ARG A 6 -5.38 6.38 -14.26
C ARG A 6 -5.71 5.24 -13.29
N ALA A 7 -6.53 5.50 -12.26
CA ALA A 7 -6.96 4.46 -11.34
C ALA A 7 -7.86 3.41 -12.03
N ARG A 8 -8.75 3.84 -12.93
CA ARG A 8 -9.61 2.94 -13.72
C ARG A 8 -8.80 2.04 -14.66
N GLU A 9 -7.80 2.59 -15.36
CA GLU A 9 -6.89 1.78 -16.20
C GLU A 9 -6.19 0.67 -15.41
N ILE A 10 -5.80 0.96 -14.15
CA ILE A 10 -5.18 -0.02 -13.26
C ILE A 10 -6.19 -1.10 -12.84
N ALA A 11 -7.42 -0.71 -12.53
CA ALA A 11 -8.49 -1.64 -12.19
C ALA A 11 -8.80 -2.60 -13.35
N ASP A 12 -8.97 -2.06 -14.56
CA ASP A 12 -9.23 -2.83 -15.78
C ASP A 12 -8.05 -3.78 -16.09
N TYR A 13 -6.80 -3.33 -15.86
CA TYR A 13 -5.63 -4.17 -16.03
C TYR A 13 -5.63 -5.36 -15.05
N ILE A 14 -6.00 -5.16 -13.78
CA ILE A 14 -6.08 -6.24 -12.79
C ILE A 14 -7.19 -7.22 -13.18
N ASP A 15 -8.35 -6.70 -13.55
CA ASP A 15 -9.52 -7.50 -13.92
C ASP A 15 -9.33 -8.23 -15.26
N SER A 16 -8.37 -7.80 -16.11
CA SER A 16 -7.99 -8.53 -17.34
C SER A 16 -7.28 -9.87 -17.09
N GLY A 17 -6.89 -10.17 -15.86
CA GLY A 17 -6.24 -11.44 -15.50
C GLY A 17 -4.76 -11.53 -15.86
N HIS A 18 -4.13 -10.43 -16.30
CA HIS A 18 -2.68 -10.38 -16.57
C HIS A 18 -1.80 -10.34 -15.31
N GLY A 19 -2.40 -10.38 -14.12
CA GLY A 19 -1.95 -11.16 -12.96
C GLY A 19 -0.70 -10.70 -12.20
N THR A 20 0.09 -9.75 -12.71
CA THR A 20 1.30 -9.28 -12.02
C THR A 20 1.28 -7.78 -11.81
N ILE A 21 1.33 -7.36 -10.55
CA ILE A 21 1.60 -5.98 -10.19
C ILE A 21 3.13 -5.83 -10.12
N PRO A 22 3.75 -5.06 -11.02
CA PRO A 22 5.20 -5.08 -11.18
C PRO A 22 5.94 -4.32 -10.08
N SER A 23 5.28 -3.42 -9.35
CA SER A 23 5.92 -2.56 -8.35
C SER A 23 5.19 -2.58 -7.00
N SER A 24 5.98 -2.44 -5.94
CA SER A 24 5.47 -2.38 -4.58
C SER A 24 4.73 -1.07 -4.27
N ILE A 25 3.88 -1.10 -3.25
CA ILE A 25 3.37 0.12 -2.60
C ILE A 25 4.33 0.48 -1.47
N ILE A 26 4.70 1.76 -1.40
CA ILE A 26 5.62 2.25 -0.38
C ILE A 26 4.79 2.95 0.70
N LEU A 27 4.91 2.48 1.93
CA LEU A 27 4.15 2.96 3.08
C LEU A 27 5.09 3.48 4.16
N SER A 28 4.65 4.52 4.87
CA SER A 28 5.20 4.94 6.16
C SER A 28 4.25 4.47 7.26
N ALA A 29 4.74 3.63 8.18
CA ALA A 29 3.98 3.22 9.36
C ALA A 29 3.84 4.42 10.31
N GLN A 30 2.58 4.76 10.62
CA GLN A 30 2.24 5.85 11.52
C GLN A 30 2.15 5.35 12.96
N PRO A 31 2.18 6.22 13.97
CA PRO A 31 2.08 5.82 15.38
C PRO A 31 0.87 4.92 15.68
N GLU A 32 -0.27 5.17 15.04
CA GLU A 32 -1.50 4.40 15.20
C GLU A 32 -1.42 2.97 14.68
N ALA A 33 -0.40 2.62 13.89
CA ALA A 33 -0.17 1.23 13.48
C ALA A 33 0.37 0.36 14.62
N GLU A 34 0.94 0.96 15.68
CA GLU A 34 1.50 0.23 16.83
C GLU A 34 2.39 -0.96 16.40
N VAL A 35 3.26 -0.72 15.42
CA VAL A 35 4.03 -1.78 14.75
C VAL A 35 4.90 -2.56 15.73
N GLN A 36 4.81 -3.89 15.66
CA GLN A 36 5.64 -4.81 16.44
C GLN A 36 6.30 -5.84 15.53
N ILE A 37 7.57 -6.14 15.80
CA ILE A 37 8.33 -7.17 15.09
C ILE A 37 8.42 -8.40 15.99
N VAL A 38 7.78 -9.49 15.55
CA VAL A 38 7.69 -10.75 16.29
C VAL A 38 8.28 -11.91 15.48
N GLY A 39 8.21 -13.13 16.02
CA GLY A 39 8.61 -14.33 15.27
C GLY A 39 10.09 -14.41 14.90
N LYS A 40 10.95 -13.82 15.75
CA LYS A 40 12.40 -13.64 15.51
C LYS A 40 12.72 -12.74 14.31
N GLY A 41 11.94 -11.68 14.10
CA GLY A 41 12.22 -10.70 13.04
C GLY A 41 11.57 -11.00 11.70
N ARG A 42 10.64 -11.97 11.63
CA ARG A 42 10.05 -12.42 10.36
C ARG A 42 8.60 -12.02 10.17
N THR A 43 7.94 -11.57 11.23
CA THR A 43 6.53 -11.19 11.21
C THR A 43 6.40 -9.79 11.77
N MET A 44 5.70 -8.94 11.03
CA MET A 44 5.29 -7.62 11.47
C MET A 44 3.81 -7.67 11.83
N GLU A 45 3.48 -7.32 13.06
CA GLU A 45 2.12 -7.13 13.55
C GLU A 45 1.82 -5.62 13.62
N PHE A 46 0.56 -5.25 13.43
CA PHE A 46 0.09 -3.88 13.49
C PHE A 46 -1.39 -3.81 13.86
N SER A 47 -1.81 -2.70 14.45
CA SER A 47 -3.20 -2.39 14.79
C SER A 47 -3.96 -1.94 13.55
N VAL A 48 -5.14 -2.52 13.32
CA VAL A 48 -6.01 -2.15 12.19
C VAL A 48 -6.64 -0.79 12.46
N HIS A 49 -6.06 0.26 11.90
CA HIS A 49 -6.52 1.62 12.06
C HIS A 49 -6.51 2.37 10.72
N PRO A 50 -7.52 3.22 10.40
CA PRO A 50 -7.57 3.96 9.13
C PRO A 50 -6.36 4.85 8.87
N LYS A 51 -5.65 5.28 9.94
CA LYS A 51 -4.43 6.09 9.87
C LYS A 51 -3.15 5.30 10.09
N ALA A 52 -3.20 3.96 10.12
CA ALA A 52 -2.02 3.14 10.40
C ALA A 52 -0.89 3.36 9.38
N PHE A 53 -1.22 3.63 8.12
CA PHE A 53 -0.22 3.78 7.06
C PHE A 53 -0.47 5.02 6.21
N LEU A 54 0.61 5.77 5.97
CA LEU A 54 0.67 6.83 4.96
C LEU A 54 1.25 6.25 3.67
N ILE A 55 0.61 6.51 2.53
CA ILE A 55 1.10 6.06 1.22
C ILE A 55 2.10 7.09 0.67
N LEU A 56 3.38 6.69 0.60
CA LEU A 56 4.47 7.50 0.04
C LEU A 56 4.56 7.37 -1.47
N ASP A 57 4.39 6.15 -2.01
CA ASP A 57 4.32 5.90 -3.44
C ASP A 57 3.25 4.86 -3.78
N GLY A 58 2.58 5.07 -4.91
CA GLY A 58 1.55 4.18 -5.43
C GLY A 58 0.11 4.56 -5.08
N GLN A 59 -0.18 5.82 -4.79
CA GLN A 59 -1.54 6.29 -4.48
C GLN A 59 -2.57 5.97 -5.58
N HIS A 60 -2.23 6.22 -6.86
CA HIS A 60 -3.09 5.81 -7.99
C HIS A 60 -3.30 4.30 -8.07
N ARG A 61 -2.27 3.52 -7.68
CA ARG A 61 -2.34 2.05 -7.68
C ARG A 61 -3.29 1.57 -6.61
N VAL A 62 -3.13 2.03 -5.37
CA VAL A 62 -4.05 1.71 -4.26
C VAL A 62 -5.49 2.11 -4.61
N TYR A 63 -5.68 3.29 -5.22
CA TYR A 63 -7.01 3.70 -5.66
C TYR A 63 -7.56 2.77 -6.76
N GLY A 64 -6.76 2.42 -7.77
CA GLY A 64 -7.16 1.45 -8.79
C GLY A 64 -7.50 0.08 -8.20
N PHE A 65 -6.75 -0.38 -7.19
CA PHE A 65 -7.03 -1.64 -6.50
C PHE A 65 -8.39 -1.62 -5.78
N SER A 66 -8.78 -0.47 -5.22
CA SER A 66 -10.11 -0.33 -4.60
C SER A 66 -11.27 -0.34 -5.61
N LEU A 67 -10.99 -0.07 -6.88
CA LEU A 67 -11.97 -0.06 -7.97
C LEU A 67 -12.06 -1.41 -8.71
N ALA A 68 -11.03 -2.24 -8.62
CA ALA A 68 -10.99 -3.56 -9.26
C ALA A 68 -12.01 -4.51 -8.61
N LYS A 69 -12.58 -5.41 -9.40
CA LYS A 69 -13.50 -6.46 -8.90
C LYS A 69 -12.74 -7.66 -8.37
N SER A 70 -11.55 -7.90 -8.91
CA SER A 70 -10.70 -9.04 -8.58
C SER A 70 -9.78 -8.72 -7.41
N ALA A 71 -9.62 -9.68 -6.49
CA ALA A 71 -8.63 -9.57 -5.43
C ALA A 71 -7.22 -9.81 -6.00
N VAL A 72 -6.27 -8.95 -5.62
CA VAL A 72 -4.88 -9.06 -6.03
C VAL A 72 -3.95 -8.97 -4.82
N ARG A 73 -2.89 -9.78 -4.81
CA ARG A 73 -1.84 -9.66 -3.80
C ARG A 73 -0.83 -8.62 -4.25
N VAL A 74 -0.56 -7.65 -3.39
CA VAL A 74 0.32 -6.53 -3.69
C VAL A 74 1.55 -6.62 -2.79
N PRO A 75 2.77 -6.62 -3.35
CA PRO A 75 3.97 -6.46 -2.53
C PRO A 75 3.99 -5.05 -1.94
N VAL A 76 4.36 -4.93 -0.67
CA VAL A 76 4.49 -3.64 0.01
C VAL A 76 5.84 -3.53 0.68
N VAL A 77 6.39 -2.30 0.72
CA VAL A 77 7.57 -1.94 1.52
C VAL A 77 7.11 -0.93 2.54
N ILE A 78 7.40 -1.21 3.81
CA ILE A 78 6.93 -0.41 4.93
C ILE A 78 8.15 0.14 5.65
N TYR A 79 8.28 1.47 5.66
CA TYR A 79 9.23 2.15 6.52
C TYR A 79 8.62 2.37 7.90
N VAL A 80 9.42 2.18 8.94
CA VAL A 80 9.01 2.37 10.34
C VAL A 80 9.90 3.45 10.96
N GLY A 81 9.28 4.44 11.60
CA GLY A 81 10.00 5.51 12.31
C GLY A 81 10.52 6.64 11.44
N LEU A 82 9.94 6.86 10.26
CA LEU A 82 10.25 8.04 9.45
C LEU A 82 9.79 9.32 10.16
N SER A 83 10.59 10.37 10.03
CA SER A 83 10.19 11.73 10.37
C SER A 83 9.34 12.34 9.25
N ARG A 84 8.53 13.35 9.58
CA ARG A 84 7.74 14.10 8.57
C ARG A 84 8.55 14.62 7.39
N LYS A 85 9.84 14.92 7.61
CA LYS A 85 10.74 15.39 6.56
C LYS A 85 11.11 14.26 5.58
N GLU A 86 11.19 13.03 6.06
CA GLU A 86 11.49 11.84 5.25
C GLU A 86 10.25 11.27 4.55
N GLU A 87 9.06 11.67 4.99
CA GLU A 87 7.78 11.30 4.37
C GLU A 87 7.39 12.19 3.17
N SER A 88 8.15 13.25 2.88
CA SER A 88 7.83 14.28 1.89
C SER A 88 8.53 14.11 0.55
#